data_AF-A0A3M1Z5X5-F1
#
_entry.id   AF-A0A3M1Z5X5-F1
#
_cell.length_a   1.000
_cell.length_b   1.000
_cell.length_c   1.000
_cell.angle_alpha   90.00
_cell.angle_beta   90.00
_cell.angle_gamma   90.00
#
_symmetry.space_group_name_H-M   'P 1'
#
loop_
_entity.id
_entity.type
_entity.pdbx_description
1 polymer ?
#
loop_
_entity_poly.entity_id
_entity_poly.type
_entity_poly.pdbx_seq_one_letter_code
_entity_poly.pdbx_strand_id
1 'polypeptide(L)'
;MSYSSSIVQARPGDEITLSWATDSDGVEIQELNAQGVALAIYTSTPTGQLVLAIPAGAQDQIIYRLVAKRGGQLATRSIPITISCAASWFFGNEFAPAGSDCPSGPPEILPGAFQPFERGFMVWIGGARNFVVGADSTTNRYMRYANTWDGVTVYPCACGSAPAGFLDPQGIFNWAYNNTLAPIGTWNSAIGWAINNIDQSARQIQFEEGGAFYIETPIGVFRFSGEAAGTWTKIK
;
A
#
# COMPACT_ATOMS: atom_id res chain seq x y z
N MET A 1 17.91 36.55 3.76
CA MET A 1 16.93 35.66 4.42
C MET A 1 17.63 34.40 4.91
N SER A 2 17.27 33.93 6.10
CA SER A 2 17.67 32.63 6.65
C SER A 2 16.48 31.67 6.61
N TYR A 3 16.75 30.40 6.35
CA TYR A 3 15.77 29.32 6.42
C TYR A 3 16.48 28.02 6.77
N SER A 4 16.04 27.36 7.84
CA SER A 4 16.65 26.13 8.35
C SER A 4 15.60 25.18 8.91
N SER A 5 16.00 23.92 9.08
CA SER A 5 15.20 22.86 9.69
C SER A 5 15.98 22.26 10.87
N SER A 6 15.28 21.75 11.88
CA SER A 6 15.87 20.97 12.97
C SER A 6 16.48 19.64 12.52
N ILE A 7 15.95 19.05 11.45
CA ILE A 7 16.39 17.76 10.88
C ILE A 7 16.42 17.83 9.35
N VAL A 8 17.21 16.97 8.70
CA VAL A 8 17.25 16.81 7.22
C VAL A 8 16.99 15.37 6.77
N GLN A 9 16.87 14.46 7.73
CA GLN A 9 16.43 13.08 7.57
C GLN A 9 15.37 12.82 8.63
N ALA A 10 14.28 12.16 8.24
CA ALA A 10 13.16 11.90 9.12
C ALA A 10 12.47 10.59 8.77
N ARG A 11 11.62 10.12 9.67
CA ARG A 11 10.63 9.08 9.44
C ARG A 11 9.25 9.72 9.33
N PRO A 12 8.28 9.05 8.70
CA PRO A 12 6.89 9.46 8.84
C PRO A 12 6.49 9.56 10.31
N GLY A 13 5.79 10.64 10.68
CA GLY A 13 5.40 10.93 12.06
C GLY A 13 6.42 11.69 12.90
N ASP A 14 7.70 11.80 12.48
CA ASP A 14 8.69 12.62 13.19
C ASP A 14 8.27 14.10 13.19
N GLU A 15 8.62 14.83 14.25
CA GLU A 15 8.41 16.28 14.31
C GLU A 15 9.63 17.04 13.75
N ILE A 16 9.34 18.04 12.92
CA ILE A 16 10.31 18.95 12.31
C ILE A 16 9.99 20.38 12.73
N THR A 17 11.02 21.16 13.07
CA THR A 17 10.90 22.61 13.30
C THR A 17 11.59 23.36 12.18
N LEU A 18 10.79 24.09 11.40
CA LEU A 18 11.26 25.03 10.39
C LEU A 18 11.46 26.40 11.06
N SER A 19 12.59 27.06 10.80
CA SER A 19 12.90 28.38 11.34
C SER A 19 13.34 29.33 10.23
N TRP A 20 12.87 30.57 10.25
CA TRP A 20 13.22 31.57 9.24
C TRP A 20 13.31 32.98 9.81
N ALA A 21 14.08 33.83 9.12
CA ALA A 21 14.06 35.27 9.29
C ALA A 21 14.28 35.95 7.94
N THR A 22 13.40 36.91 7.63
CA THR A 22 13.40 37.64 6.36
C THR A 22 13.04 39.10 6.60
N ASP A 23 13.48 40.01 5.74
CA ASP A 23 13.02 41.40 5.76
C ASP A 23 11.70 41.59 4.97
N SER A 24 11.03 40.51 4.55
CA SER A 24 9.87 40.61 3.65
C SER A 24 8.61 41.18 4.31
N ASP A 25 7.61 41.52 3.50
CA ASP A 25 6.32 42.01 4.00
C ASP A 25 5.42 40.84 4.46
N GLY A 26 5.68 39.64 3.93
CA GLY A 26 4.98 38.41 4.32
C GLY A 26 5.67 37.16 3.80
N VAL A 27 5.40 36.03 4.45
CA VAL A 27 5.95 34.73 4.06
C VAL A 27 4.86 33.67 3.99
N GLU A 28 5.09 32.69 3.14
CA GLU A 28 4.40 31.41 3.16
C GLU A 28 5.42 30.27 3.14
N ILE A 29 5.12 29.20 3.87
CA ILE A 29 5.81 27.92 3.76
C ILE A 29 4.91 26.98 2.98
N GLN A 30 5.47 26.37 1.95
CA GLN A 30 4.79 25.38 1.14
C GLN A 30 5.41 24.01 1.44
N GLU A 31 4.58 23.05 1.77
CA GLU A 31 4.97 21.64 1.81
C GLU A 31 4.77 21.06 0.41
N LEU A 32 5.84 20.54 -0.19
CA LEU A 32 5.81 20.01 -1.55
C LEU A 32 6.21 18.53 -1.54
N ASN A 33 5.60 17.74 -2.43
CA ASN A 33 6.11 16.42 -2.76
C ASN A 33 7.42 16.49 -3.58
N ALA A 34 8.03 15.33 -3.84
CA ALA A 34 9.25 15.24 -4.65
C ALA A 34 9.09 15.81 -6.08
N GLN A 35 7.87 15.87 -6.62
CA GLN A 35 7.54 16.46 -7.92
C GLN A 35 7.32 17.99 -7.86
N GLY A 36 7.45 18.61 -6.68
CA GLY A 36 7.29 20.04 -6.47
C GLY A 36 5.84 20.54 -6.41
N VAL A 37 4.87 19.63 -6.34
CA VAL A 37 3.44 19.96 -6.16
C VAL A 37 3.20 20.31 -4.70
N ALA A 38 2.55 21.44 -4.45
CA ALA A 38 2.20 21.87 -3.10
C ALA A 38 1.07 21.01 -2.53
N LEU A 39 1.35 20.35 -1.42
CA LEU A 39 0.41 19.57 -0.62
C LEU A 39 -0.29 20.45 0.43
N ALA A 40 0.45 21.39 1.01
CA ALA A 40 -0.05 22.34 1.99
C ALA A 40 0.65 23.70 1.90
N ILE A 41 -0.03 24.76 2.36
CA ILE A 41 0.50 26.13 2.40
C ILE A 41 0.20 26.74 3.78
N TYR A 42 1.22 27.30 4.42
CA TYR A 42 1.17 27.92 5.73
C TYR A 42 1.64 29.37 5.63
N THR A 43 0.74 30.34 5.78
CA THR A 43 1.10 31.76 5.89
C THR A 43 1.61 32.09 7.30
N SER A 44 2.66 32.92 7.39
CA SER A 44 3.24 33.30 8.68
C SER A 44 3.88 34.69 8.64
N THR A 45 4.44 35.12 9.78
CA THR A 45 5.16 36.39 9.93
C THR A 45 6.57 36.32 9.31
N PRO A 46 7.17 37.45 8.89
CA PRO A 46 8.49 37.48 8.24
C PRO A 46 9.65 36.82 9.00
N THR A 47 9.51 36.66 10.31
CA THR A 47 10.41 35.91 11.20
C THR A 47 9.55 34.98 12.07
N GLY A 48 9.97 33.74 12.24
CA GLY A 48 9.22 32.77 13.03
C GLY A 48 9.75 31.34 12.98
N GLN A 49 8.97 30.47 13.60
CA GLN A 49 9.15 29.02 13.59
C GLN A 49 7.82 28.33 13.31
N LEU A 50 7.89 27.15 12.71
CA LEU A 50 6.75 26.29 12.43
C LEU A 50 7.13 24.85 12.75
N VAL A 51 6.39 24.23 13.67
CA VAL A 51 6.53 22.81 14.00
C VAL A 51 5.50 22.04 13.18
N LEU A 52 5.95 21.02 12.46
CA LEU A 52 5.11 20.13 11.65
C LEU A 52 5.47 18.67 11.97
N ALA A 53 4.52 17.77 11.80
CA ALA A 53 4.81 16.35 11.73
C ALA A 53 5.04 15.96 10.27
N ILE A 54 6.00 15.08 10.01
CA ILE A 54 6.20 14.49 8.69
C ILE A 54 4.97 13.63 8.35
N PRO A 55 4.32 13.83 7.20
CA PRO A 55 3.14 13.06 6.82
C PRO A 55 3.39 11.55 6.83
N ALA A 56 2.41 10.76 7.27
CA ALA A 56 2.50 9.29 7.34
C ALA A 56 2.86 8.65 5.98
N GLY A 57 2.27 9.16 4.90
CA GLY A 57 2.53 8.69 3.53
C GLY A 57 3.70 9.39 2.82
N ALA A 58 4.57 10.10 3.55
CA ALA A 58 5.76 10.70 2.96
C ALA A 58 6.73 9.59 2.53
N GLN A 59 7.17 9.65 1.27
CA GLN A 59 8.13 8.71 0.69
C GLN A 59 9.31 9.48 0.14
N ASP A 60 10.50 8.88 0.24
CA ASP A 60 11.80 9.35 -0.28
C ASP A 60 12.23 10.75 0.19
N GLN A 61 11.45 11.78 -0.13
CA GLN A 61 11.73 13.16 0.19
C GLN A 61 10.44 14.00 0.26
N ILE A 62 10.40 14.90 1.24
CA ILE A 62 9.48 16.03 1.29
C ILE A 62 10.26 17.33 1.20
N ILE A 63 9.73 18.34 0.50
CA ILE A 63 10.41 19.61 0.32
C ILE A 63 9.60 20.71 0.98
N TYR A 64 10.20 21.37 1.97
CA TYR A 64 9.63 22.58 2.55
C TYR A 64 10.22 23.80 1.85
N ARG A 65 9.36 24.62 1.24
CA ARG A 65 9.75 25.84 0.51
C ARG A 65 9.23 27.07 1.22
N LEU A 66 10.14 27.91 1.69
CA LEU A 66 9.84 29.28 2.11
C LEU A 66 9.70 30.17 0.86
N VAL A 67 8.63 30.95 0.80
CA VAL A 67 8.40 31.99 -0.20
C VAL A 67 8.20 33.33 0.53
N ALA A 68 9.15 34.24 0.38
CA ALA A 68 9.12 35.58 0.96
C ALA A 68 8.66 36.60 -0.08
N LYS A 69 7.73 37.49 0.30
CA LYS A 69 7.08 38.46 -0.59
C LYS A 69 7.38 39.88 -0.16
N ARG A 70 7.91 40.73 -1.05
CA ARG A 70 8.15 42.16 -0.76
C ARG A 70 7.89 43.01 -2.00
N GLY A 71 6.99 43.99 -1.92
CA GLY A 71 6.74 44.92 -3.04
C GLY A 71 6.46 44.25 -4.39
N GLY A 72 5.78 43.10 -4.40
CA GLY A 72 5.49 42.31 -5.61
C GLY A 72 6.61 41.35 -6.06
N GLN A 73 7.78 41.37 -5.43
CA GLN A 73 8.86 40.42 -5.68
C GLN A 73 8.76 39.19 -4.79
N LEU A 74 9.20 38.04 -5.32
CA LEU A 74 9.25 36.76 -4.61
C LEU A 74 10.70 36.29 -4.49
N ALA A 75 11.07 35.83 -3.30
CA ALA A 75 12.32 35.11 -3.06
C ALA A 75 12.02 33.75 -2.42
N THR A 76 12.65 32.68 -2.90
CA THR A 76 12.37 31.31 -2.42
C THR A 76 13.62 30.61 -1.89
N ARG A 77 13.44 29.77 -0.85
CA ARG A 77 14.44 28.81 -0.36
C ARG A 77 13.74 27.50 -0.05
N SER A 78 14.38 26.39 -0.41
CA SER A 78 13.86 25.05 -0.17
C SER A 78 14.79 24.26 0.75
N ILE A 79 14.20 23.45 1.61
CA ILE A 79 14.89 22.46 2.43
C ILE A 79 14.29 21.10 2.08
N PRO A 80 15.07 20.21 1.42
CA PRO A 80 14.67 18.82 1.28
C PRO A 80 14.87 18.08 2.60
N ILE A 81 13.86 17.30 2.99
CA ILE A 81 13.92 16.35 4.10
C ILE A 81 13.84 14.96 3.49
N THR A 82 14.89 14.17 3.68
CA THR A 82 14.91 12.78 3.18
C THR A 82 14.11 11.90 4.12
N ILE A 83 13.19 11.12 3.59
CA ILE A 83 12.41 10.16 4.36
C ILE A 83 13.15 8.83 4.38
N SER A 84 13.33 8.27 5.58
CA SER A 84 13.99 6.98 5.78
C SER A 84 13.03 6.02 6.47
N CYS A 85 12.62 4.96 5.77
CA CYS A 85 11.91 3.86 6.41
C CYS A 85 12.89 2.93 7.13
N ALA A 86 12.48 2.36 8.27
CA ALA A 86 13.32 1.41 9.01
C ALA A 86 13.54 0.10 8.24
N ALA A 87 12.58 -0.29 7.40
CA ALA A 87 12.66 -1.42 6.48
C ALA A 87 12.51 -0.94 5.03
N SER A 88 13.02 -1.73 4.09
CA SER A 88 12.78 -1.53 2.65
C SER A 88 11.67 -2.45 2.15
N TRP A 89 10.99 -2.03 1.08
CA TRP A 89 10.02 -2.86 0.36
C TRP A 89 10.73 -4.02 -0.33
N PHE A 90 10.21 -5.25 -0.18
CA PHE A 90 10.82 -6.43 -0.82
C PHE A 90 10.84 -6.37 -2.35
N PHE A 91 9.98 -5.55 -2.93
CA PHE A 91 9.85 -5.35 -4.37
C PHE A 91 10.63 -4.13 -4.89
N GLY A 92 11.35 -3.41 -4.02
CA GLY A 92 12.06 -2.16 -4.32
C GLY A 92 11.26 -0.92 -3.92
N ASN A 93 11.91 0.03 -3.25
CA ASN A 93 11.25 1.24 -2.73
C ASN A 93 10.73 2.14 -3.88
N GLU A 94 11.44 2.14 -5.01
CA GLU A 94 11.10 2.87 -6.22
C GLU A 94 9.79 2.41 -6.88
N PHE A 95 9.27 1.24 -6.50
CA PHE A 95 8.00 0.71 -7.00
C PHE A 95 6.85 0.87 -5.99
N ALA A 96 7.10 1.43 -4.81
CA ALA A 96 6.04 1.71 -3.85
C ALA A 96 5.05 2.72 -4.45
N PRO A 97 3.72 2.47 -4.41
CA PRO A 97 2.75 3.45 -4.88
C PRO A 97 2.87 4.76 -4.11
N ALA A 98 2.67 5.87 -4.81
CA ALA A 98 2.67 7.20 -4.19
C ALA A 98 1.66 7.26 -3.03
N GLY A 99 2.10 7.75 -1.88
CA GLY A 99 1.30 7.86 -0.67
C GLY A 99 1.13 6.56 0.12
N SER A 100 1.90 5.51 -0.18
CA SER A 100 2.01 4.35 0.72
C SER A 100 2.87 4.73 1.93
N ASP A 101 2.53 4.22 3.10
CA ASP A 101 3.32 4.45 4.32
C ASP A 101 4.62 3.63 4.29
N CYS A 102 5.47 3.76 5.31
CA CYS A 102 6.63 2.89 5.46
C CYS A 102 6.22 1.42 5.69
N PRO A 103 7.06 0.44 5.31
CA PRO A 103 6.85 -0.93 5.71
C PRO A 103 6.94 -1.04 7.24
N SER A 104 5.98 -1.75 7.84
CA SER A 104 5.93 -1.96 9.28
C SER A 104 7.04 -2.89 9.81
N GLY A 105 7.84 -3.48 8.92
CA GLY A 105 8.90 -4.43 9.23
C GLY A 105 9.50 -5.08 7.98
N PRO A 106 10.48 -5.98 8.13
CA PRO A 106 11.03 -6.76 7.02
C PRO A 106 9.96 -7.69 6.42
N PRO A 107 10.12 -8.12 5.16
CA PRO A 107 9.18 -9.06 4.55
C PRO A 107 9.25 -10.45 5.20
N GLU A 108 8.11 -11.12 5.28
CA GLU A 108 7.99 -12.49 5.75
C GLU A 108 7.85 -13.44 4.54
N ILE A 109 8.57 -14.57 4.55
CA ILE A 109 8.37 -15.66 3.59
C ILE A 109 7.62 -16.76 4.31
N LEU A 110 6.37 -17.01 3.90
CA LEU A 110 5.48 -17.95 4.56
C LEU A 110 5.03 -19.04 3.58
N PRO A 111 4.62 -20.23 4.07
CA PRO A 111 3.89 -21.19 3.24
C PRO A 111 2.73 -20.48 2.57
N GLY A 112 2.48 -20.80 1.32
CA GLY A 112 1.41 -20.13 0.60
C GLY A 112 0.91 -20.93 -0.59
N ALA A 113 -0.13 -20.40 -1.19
CA ALA A 113 -0.66 -20.93 -2.43
C ALA A 113 -1.20 -19.81 -3.29
N PHE A 114 -1.29 -20.04 -4.61
CA PHE A 114 -1.90 -19.13 -5.56
C PHE A 114 -2.66 -19.93 -6.61
N GLN A 115 -3.85 -19.47 -6.98
CA GLN A 115 -4.60 -20.02 -8.10
C GLN A 115 -5.25 -18.89 -8.88
N PRO A 116 -4.98 -18.77 -10.19
CA PRO A 116 -5.67 -17.82 -11.05
C PRO A 116 -7.03 -18.36 -11.48
N PHE A 117 -7.98 -17.45 -11.66
CA PHE A 117 -9.33 -17.69 -12.11
C PHE A 117 -9.65 -16.81 -13.34
N GLU A 118 -10.75 -17.08 -14.03
CA GLU A 118 -11.16 -16.35 -15.23
C GLU A 118 -11.16 -14.82 -15.07
N ARG A 119 -11.60 -14.33 -13.91
CA ARG A 119 -11.79 -12.90 -13.62
C ARG A 119 -11.15 -12.47 -12.30
N GLY A 120 -10.13 -13.18 -11.87
CA GLY A 120 -9.52 -12.92 -10.56
C GLY A 120 -8.46 -13.92 -10.18
N PHE A 121 -8.11 -13.90 -8.90
CA PHE A 121 -7.23 -14.89 -8.33
C PHE A 121 -7.55 -15.09 -6.85
N MET A 122 -7.10 -16.22 -6.30
CA MET A 122 -7.00 -16.41 -4.87
C MET A 122 -5.55 -16.65 -4.47
N VAL A 123 -5.16 -16.12 -3.32
CA VAL A 123 -3.86 -16.33 -2.70
C VAL A 123 -4.05 -16.70 -1.23
N TRP A 124 -3.28 -17.67 -0.76
CA TRP A 124 -3.27 -18.07 0.65
C TRP A 124 -1.91 -17.79 1.24
N ILE A 125 -1.93 -17.29 2.48
CA ILE A 125 -0.76 -17.08 3.33
C ILE A 125 -0.95 -17.93 4.59
N GLY A 126 -0.05 -18.90 4.81
CA GLY A 126 -0.07 -19.83 5.91
C GLY A 126 0.69 -19.37 7.15
N GLY A 127 1.12 -20.33 7.96
CA GLY A 127 1.90 -20.08 9.18
C GLY A 127 1.14 -19.27 10.22
N ALA A 128 1.81 -18.28 10.82
CA ALA A 128 1.23 -17.44 11.87
C ALA A 128 0.12 -16.48 11.37
N ARG A 129 0.01 -16.27 10.05
CA ARG A 129 -0.98 -15.36 9.43
C ARG A 129 -2.26 -16.09 9.05
N ASN A 130 -2.13 -17.26 8.41
CA ASN A 130 -3.20 -18.20 8.06
C ASN A 130 -4.52 -17.59 7.51
N PHE A 131 -4.46 -16.92 6.36
CA PHE A 131 -5.63 -16.34 5.71
C PHE A 131 -5.62 -16.54 4.19
N VAL A 132 -6.81 -16.53 3.58
CA VAL A 132 -7.03 -16.52 2.13
C VAL A 132 -7.48 -15.13 1.71
N VAL A 133 -6.95 -14.63 0.60
CA VAL A 133 -7.44 -13.44 -0.11
C VAL A 133 -7.99 -13.86 -1.45
N GLY A 134 -9.24 -13.51 -1.72
CA GLY A 134 -9.83 -13.60 -3.05
C GLY A 134 -9.96 -12.21 -3.68
N ALA A 135 -9.49 -12.06 -4.91
CA ALA A 135 -9.39 -10.80 -5.62
C ALA A 135 -10.21 -10.86 -6.92
N ASP A 136 -11.19 -9.96 -7.05
CA ASP A 136 -12.02 -9.79 -8.24
C ASP A 136 -11.44 -8.67 -9.12
N SER A 137 -11.08 -9.01 -10.35
CA SER A 137 -10.48 -8.10 -11.34
C SER A 137 -11.50 -7.25 -12.07
N THR A 138 -12.79 -7.60 -12.01
CA THR A 138 -13.84 -6.79 -12.63
C THR A 138 -14.17 -5.56 -11.81
N THR A 139 -14.05 -5.65 -10.49
CA THR A 139 -14.35 -4.55 -9.55
C THR A 139 -13.12 -4.00 -8.83
N ASN A 140 -11.95 -4.62 -9.00
CA ASN A 140 -10.72 -4.34 -8.23
C ASN A 140 -10.93 -4.41 -6.72
N ARG A 141 -11.82 -5.30 -6.27
CA ARG A 141 -12.13 -5.54 -4.85
C ARG A 141 -11.60 -6.88 -4.40
N TYR A 142 -11.30 -6.98 -3.11
CA TYR A 142 -10.92 -8.24 -2.49
C TYR A 142 -11.67 -8.46 -1.18
N MET A 143 -11.71 -9.72 -0.76
CA MET A 143 -12.06 -10.14 0.59
C MET A 143 -10.93 -11.00 1.16
N ARG A 144 -10.70 -10.89 2.47
CA ARG A 144 -9.77 -11.69 3.24
C ARG A 144 -10.53 -12.51 4.28
N TYR A 145 -10.25 -13.80 4.34
CA TYR A 145 -10.86 -14.73 5.28
C TYR A 145 -9.79 -15.49 6.06
N ALA A 146 -10.00 -15.65 7.36
CA ALA A 146 -9.19 -16.58 8.15
C ALA A 146 -9.41 -18.00 7.62
N ASN A 147 -8.33 -18.75 7.39
CA ASN A 147 -8.43 -20.11 6.88
C ASN A 147 -8.89 -21.06 7.97
N THR A 148 -10.03 -21.73 7.76
CA THR A 148 -10.55 -22.80 8.63
C THR A 148 -10.64 -24.15 7.93
N TRP A 149 -10.02 -24.30 6.76
CA TRP A 149 -9.95 -25.56 6.05
C TRP A 149 -9.14 -26.59 6.84
N ASP A 150 -9.65 -27.82 6.89
CA ASP A 150 -9.05 -28.95 7.61
C ASP A 150 -7.89 -29.63 6.85
N GLY A 151 -7.59 -29.17 5.65
CA GLY A 151 -6.52 -29.70 4.80
C GLY A 151 -6.93 -30.90 3.95
N VAL A 152 -8.16 -31.41 4.07
CA VAL A 152 -8.58 -32.66 3.40
C VAL A 152 -9.99 -32.61 2.81
N THR A 153 -10.92 -31.85 3.38
CA THR A 153 -12.30 -31.82 2.92
C THR A 153 -12.41 -31.11 1.58
N VAL A 154 -13.06 -31.76 0.62
CA VAL A 154 -13.45 -31.16 -0.65
C VAL A 154 -14.92 -30.78 -0.58
N TYR A 155 -15.21 -29.51 -0.82
CA TYR A 155 -16.54 -28.94 -0.81
C TYR A 155 -17.12 -28.95 -2.23
N PRO A 156 -18.28 -29.57 -2.44
CA PRO A 156 -18.95 -29.54 -3.74
C PRO A 156 -19.43 -28.12 -4.03
N CYS A 157 -19.19 -27.60 -5.23
CA CYS A 157 -19.75 -26.31 -5.61
C CYS A 157 -21.24 -26.43 -5.88
N ALA A 158 -22.03 -25.54 -5.27
CA ALA A 158 -23.44 -25.36 -5.63
C ALA A 158 -23.63 -24.97 -7.11
N CYS A 159 -22.58 -24.42 -7.74
CA CYS A 159 -22.50 -24.08 -9.15
C CYS A 159 -22.22 -25.27 -10.09
N GLY A 160 -22.03 -26.49 -9.55
CA GLY A 160 -21.69 -27.69 -10.32
C GLY A 160 -20.18 -27.91 -10.45
N SER A 161 -19.76 -28.62 -11.49
CA SER A 161 -18.35 -28.84 -11.81
C SER A 161 -17.86 -27.85 -12.87
N ALA A 162 -16.56 -27.59 -12.87
CA ALA A 162 -15.91 -26.77 -13.88
C ALA A 162 -16.24 -27.24 -15.32
N PRO A 163 -16.61 -26.32 -16.24
CA PRO A 163 -16.78 -26.63 -17.65
C PRO A 163 -15.46 -27.09 -18.30
N ALA A 164 -15.55 -27.69 -19.49
CA ALA A 164 -14.38 -28.12 -20.25
C ALA A 164 -13.41 -26.96 -20.49
N GLY A 165 -12.12 -27.18 -20.22
CA GLY A 165 -11.07 -26.17 -20.33
C GLY A 165 -10.79 -25.39 -19.03
N PHE A 166 -11.59 -25.62 -17.98
CA PHE A 166 -11.39 -25.05 -16.66
C PHE A 166 -11.15 -26.13 -15.60
N LEU A 167 -10.77 -25.69 -14.42
CA LEU A 167 -10.53 -26.55 -13.26
C LEU A 167 -11.46 -26.15 -12.11
N ASP A 168 -11.87 -27.15 -11.33
CA ASP A 168 -12.44 -26.88 -10.02
C ASP A 168 -11.38 -26.19 -9.15
N PRO A 169 -11.75 -25.23 -8.29
CA PRO A 169 -10.83 -24.66 -7.32
C PRO A 169 -10.23 -25.78 -6.47
N GLN A 170 -8.93 -25.68 -6.13
CA GLN A 170 -8.18 -26.78 -5.50
C GLN A 170 -7.83 -26.48 -4.04
N GLY A 171 -7.82 -27.54 -3.21
CA GLY A 171 -7.38 -27.48 -1.81
C GLY A 171 -8.04 -26.36 -1.01
N ILE A 172 -7.25 -25.48 -0.43
CA ILE A 172 -7.76 -24.35 0.35
C ILE A 172 -8.65 -23.39 -0.45
N PHE A 173 -8.41 -23.25 -1.75
CA PHE A 173 -9.24 -22.39 -2.59
C PHE A 173 -10.59 -23.05 -2.90
N ASN A 174 -10.67 -24.38 -2.91
CA ASN A 174 -11.96 -25.08 -2.90
C ASN A 174 -12.80 -24.71 -1.66
N TRP A 175 -12.18 -24.74 -0.49
CA TRP A 175 -12.85 -24.34 0.76
C TRP A 175 -13.32 -22.88 0.69
N ALA A 176 -12.42 -21.94 0.39
CA ALA A 176 -12.76 -20.52 0.38
C ALA A 176 -13.84 -20.20 -0.65
N TYR A 177 -13.72 -20.74 -1.85
CA TYR A 177 -14.65 -20.52 -2.96
C TYR A 177 -16.08 -20.98 -2.64
N ASN A 178 -16.23 -22.05 -1.86
CA ASN A 178 -17.55 -22.64 -1.56
C ASN A 178 -18.14 -22.25 -0.21
N ASN A 179 -17.32 -21.80 0.75
CA ASN A 179 -17.78 -21.49 2.12
C ASN A 179 -17.75 -19.99 2.46
N THR A 180 -17.27 -19.14 1.55
CA THR A 180 -17.21 -17.69 1.77
C THR A 180 -17.84 -16.94 0.60
N LEU A 181 -18.06 -15.64 0.79
CA LEU A 181 -18.64 -14.77 -0.23
C LEU A 181 -17.54 -13.95 -0.92
N ALA A 182 -17.80 -13.56 -2.17
CA ALA A 182 -17.00 -12.54 -2.83
C ALA A 182 -17.40 -11.15 -2.31
N PRO A 183 -16.69 -10.07 -2.69
CA PRO A 183 -17.14 -8.70 -2.37
C PRO A 183 -18.59 -8.44 -2.82
N ILE A 184 -19.00 -9.08 -3.92
CA ILE A 184 -20.36 -9.05 -4.45
C ILE A 184 -20.75 -10.47 -4.86
N GLY A 185 -21.72 -11.07 -4.17
CA GLY A 185 -22.25 -12.40 -4.50
C GLY A 185 -21.31 -13.56 -4.15
N THR A 186 -21.33 -14.63 -4.96
CA THR A 186 -20.49 -15.82 -4.76
C THR A 186 -19.19 -15.73 -5.55
N TRP A 187 -18.16 -16.47 -5.15
CA TRP A 187 -16.89 -16.51 -5.87
C TRP A 187 -17.03 -16.99 -7.31
N ASN A 188 -17.92 -17.96 -7.58
CA ASN A 188 -18.19 -18.38 -8.95
C ASN A 188 -18.69 -17.23 -9.84
N SER A 189 -19.64 -16.42 -9.33
CA SER A 189 -20.12 -15.27 -10.09
C SER A 189 -19.04 -14.21 -10.27
N ALA A 190 -18.26 -13.93 -9.22
CA ALA A 190 -17.25 -12.86 -9.23
C ALA A 190 -16.04 -13.22 -10.10
N ILE A 191 -15.34 -14.32 -9.78
CA ILE A 191 -14.04 -14.64 -10.38
C ILE A 191 -14.09 -15.80 -11.38
N GLY A 192 -15.20 -16.54 -11.47
CA GLY A 192 -15.33 -17.68 -12.39
C GLY A 192 -14.57 -18.92 -11.94
N TRP A 193 -14.17 -19.76 -12.88
CA TRP A 193 -13.46 -21.01 -12.64
C TRP A 193 -11.94 -20.85 -12.64
N ALA A 194 -11.24 -21.80 -12.03
CA ALA A 194 -9.78 -21.80 -12.04
C ALA A 194 -9.27 -22.10 -13.45
N ILE A 195 -8.24 -21.35 -13.88
CA ILE A 195 -7.65 -21.49 -15.22
C ILE A 195 -6.34 -22.27 -15.20
N ASN A 196 -5.71 -22.40 -14.03
CA ASN A 196 -4.48 -23.19 -13.83
C ASN A 196 -4.56 -23.98 -12.52
N ASN A 197 -3.68 -24.98 -12.41
CA ASN A 197 -3.45 -25.68 -11.16
C ASN A 197 -2.95 -24.72 -10.07
N ILE A 198 -3.22 -25.08 -8.82
CA ILE A 198 -2.71 -24.41 -7.65
C ILE A 198 -1.17 -24.46 -7.62
N ASP A 199 -0.55 -23.29 -7.48
CA ASP A 199 0.87 -23.17 -7.16
C ASP A 199 1.02 -23.07 -5.63
N GLN A 200 1.72 -24.01 -5.02
CA GLN A 200 1.91 -24.14 -3.58
C GLN A 200 3.27 -23.58 -3.09
N SER A 201 3.98 -22.83 -3.93
CA SER A 201 5.21 -22.18 -3.51
C SER A 201 4.96 -21.13 -2.41
N ALA A 202 5.99 -20.89 -1.61
CA ALA A 202 5.95 -19.88 -0.55
C ALA A 202 5.62 -18.49 -1.12
N ARG A 203 5.06 -17.62 -0.26
CA ARG A 203 4.70 -16.26 -0.62
C ARG A 203 5.46 -15.29 0.26
N GLN A 204 5.99 -14.24 -0.36
CA GLN A 204 6.51 -13.11 0.36
C GLN A 204 5.39 -12.13 0.68
N ILE A 205 5.28 -11.70 1.93
CA ILE A 205 4.30 -10.72 2.40
C ILE A 205 4.98 -9.62 3.21
N GLN A 206 4.49 -8.39 3.08
CA GLN A 206 4.94 -7.26 3.90
C GLN A 206 3.78 -6.30 4.13
N PHE A 207 3.75 -5.66 5.30
CA PHE A 207 2.66 -4.76 5.72
C PHE A 207 3.13 -3.30 5.70
N GLU A 208 2.23 -2.39 5.37
CA GLU A 208 2.36 -0.95 5.60
C GLU A 208 1.98 -0.61 7.04
N GLU A 209 2.59 0.43 7.60
CA GLU A 209 2.17 0.99 8.89
C GLU A 209 0.71 1.45 8.88
N GLY A 210 0.17 1.91 7.73
CA GLY A 210 -1.24 2.23 7.55
C GLY A 210 -2.19 1.05 7.32
N GLY A 211 -1.71 -0.18 7.44
CA GLY A 211 -2.54 -1.40 7.45
C GLY A 211 -2.80 -2.05 6.09
N ALA A 212 -2.42 -1.42 4.98
CA ALA A 212 -2.32 -2.10 3.69
C ALA A 212 -1.21 -3.17 3.71
N PHE A 213 -1.25 -4.11 2.78
CA PHE A 213 -0.25 -5.17 2.69
C PHE A 213 0.03 -5.58 1.26
N TYR A 214 1.21 -6.16 1.04
CA TYR A 214 1.70 -6.60 -0.25
C TYR A 214 1.95 -8.09 -0.26
N ILE A 215 1.57 -8.77 -1.32
CA ILE A 215 1.85 -10.19 -1.51
C ILE A 215 2.50 -10.41 -2.87
N GLU A 216 3.62 -11.13 -2.88
CA GLU A 216 4.22 -11.67 -4.10
C GLU A 216 3.45 -12.92 -4.58
N THR A 217 3.18 -12.97 -5.88
CA THR A 217 2.54 -14.11 -6.55
C THR A 217 3.29 -14.44 -7.85
N PRO A 218 3.03 -15.60 -8.49
CA PRO A 218 3.62 -15.94 -9.78
C PRO A 218 3.35 -14.94 -10.91
N ILE A 219 2.32 -14.11 -10.77
CA ILE A 219 1.92 -13.15 -11.80
C ILE A 219 2.30 -11.71 -11.44
N GLY A 220 2.97 -11.48 -10.30
CA GLY A 220 3.38 -10.15 -9.86
C GLY A 220 3.19 -9.88 -8.37
N VAL A 221 3.43 -8.63 -7.98
CA VAL A 221 3.22 -8.14 -6.62
C VAL A 221 1.94 -7.35 -6.56
N PHE A 222 1.08 -7.66 -5.60
CA PHE A 222 -0.20 -6.97 -5.41
C PHE A 222 -0.24 -6.27 -4.07
N ARG A 223 -0.76 -5.04 -4.08
CA ARG A 223 -1.13 -4.27 -2.89
C ARG A 223 -2.60 -4.49 -2.59
N PHE A 224 -2.92 -4.69 -1.32
CA PHE A 224 -4.27 -4.83 -0.79
C PHE A 224 -4.50 -3.72 0.23
N SER A 225 -5.50 -2.88 -0.01
CA SER A 225 -5.84 -1.73 0.83
C SER A 225 -7.13 -1.99 1.60
N GLY A 226 -7.05 -1.88 2.92
CA GLY A 226 -8.11 -2.29 3.86
C GLY A 226 -7.67 -3.47 4.72
N GLU A 227 -8.46 -3.82 5.72
CA GLU A 227 -8.12 -4.94 6.62
C GLU A 227 -8.72 -6.26 6.10
N ALA A 228 -10.03 -6.46 6.29
CA ALA A 228 -10.72 -7.68 5.90
C ALA A 228 -11.32 -7.63 4.48
N ALA A 229 -11.53 -6.44 3.94
CA ALA A 229 -12.09 -6.19 2.63
C ALA A 229 -11.60 -4.83 2.13
N GLY A 230 -11.54 -4.67 0.81
CA GLY A 230 -11.17 -3.39 0.23
C GLY A 230 -10.81 -3.49 -1.24
N THR A 231 -9.83 -2.71 -1.67
CA THR A 231 -9.36 -2.68 -3.05
C THR A 231 -7.97 -3.27 -3.19
N TRP A 232 -7.64 -3.71 -4.40
CA TRP A 232 -6.30 -4.20 -4.70
C TRP A 232 -5.78 -3.62 -6.01
N THR A 233 -4.46 -3.54 -6.11
CA THR A 233 -3.76 -3.08 -7.33
C THR A 233 -2.50 -3.90 -7.56
N LYS A 234 -2.18 -4.13 -8.84
CA LYS A 234 -0.90 -4.74 -9.22
C LYS A 234 0.20 -3.66 -9.21
N ILE A 235 1.33 -3.97 -8.60
CA ILE A 235 2.48 -3.07 -8.45
C ILE A 235 3.59 -3.39 -9.46
N LYS A 236 3.84 -4.68 -9.66
CA LYS A 236 4.89 -5.22 -10.55
C LYS A 236 4.37 -6.47 -11.24
#